data_AF-A0A3N8GKT0-F1
#
_entry.id   AF-A0A3N8GKT0-F1
#
_cell.length_a   1.000
_cell.length_b   1.000
_cell.length_c   1.000
_cell.angle_alpha   90.00
_cell.angle_beta   90.00
_cell.angle_gamma   90.00
#
_symmetry.space_group_name_H-M   'P 1'
#
loop_
_entity.id
_entity.type
_entity.pdbx_description
1 polymer ?
#
loop_
_entity_poly.entity_id
_entity_poly.type
_entity_poly.pdbx_seq_one_letter_code
_entity_poly.pdbx_strand_id
1 'polypeptide(L)'
;MIGVLKEADAGMKVADLCRKHGISDATFYNWRSRYGGMDVSEARRLRQLEEENQRLKRLVADQALDIQVLKDVLGKSEFARAAPGSRAAGDGAARLFGAPGVRARWPESPDVPTASAT
;
A
#
# COMPACT_ATOMS: atom_id res chain seq x y z
N MET A 1 3.39 -20.94 11.93
CA MET A 1 4.16 -20.13 12.91
C MET A 1 3.34 -19.74 14.14
N ILE A 2 2.21 -19.04 14.02
CA ILE A 2 1.44 -18.56 15.19
C ILE A 2 0.94 -19.70 16.09
N GLY A 3 0.56 -20.84 15.52
CA GLY A 3 0.20 -22.03 16.29
C GLY A 3 1.32 -22.52 17.23
N VAL A 4 2.58 -22.48 16.77
CA VAL A 4 3.76 -22.86 17.57
C VAL A 4 3.98 -21.86 18.72
N LEU A 5 3.72 -20.58 18.48
CA LEU A 5 3.78 -19.55 19.54
C LEU A 5 2.68 -19.78 20.58
N LYS A 6 1.46 -20.14 20.17
CA LYS A 6 0.38 -20.50 21.10
C LYS A 6 0.69 -21.75 21.92
N GLU A 7 1.32 -22.76 21.33
CA GLU A 7 1.80 -23.94 22.07
C GLU A 7 2.84 -23.55 23.14
N ALA A 8 3.73 -22.60 22.83
CA ALA A 8 4.69 -22.08 23.80
C ALA A 8 4.01 -21.25 24.91
N ASP A 9 3.03 -20.42 24.56
CA ASP A 9 2.27 -19.61 25.52
C ASP A 9 1.35 -20.49 26.40
N ALA A 10 0.96 -21.68 25.92
CA ALA A 10 0.30 -22.72 26.71
C ALA A 10 1.26 -23.49 27.64
N GLY A 11 2.55 -23.12 27.68
CA GLY A 11 3.53 -23.63 28.64
C GLY A 11 4.47 -24.72 28.10
N MET A 12 4.43 -25.08 26.81
CA MET A 12 5.43 -25.99 26.25
C MET A 12 6.82 -25.35 26.19
N LYS A 13 7.85 -26.13 26.53
CA LYS A 13 9.25 -25.70 26.44
C LYS A 13 9.63 -25.44 24.98
N VAL A 14 10.23 -24.28 24.72
CA VAL A 14 10.69 -23.87 23.39
C VAL A 14 11.61 -24.93 22.76
N ALA A 15 12.53 -25.52 23.53
CA ALA A 15 13.44 -26.56 23.04
C ALA A 15 12.73 -27.83 22.54
N ASP A 16 11.56 -28.17 23.09
CA ASP A 16 10.76 -29.31 22.65
C ASP A 16 9.94 -28.95 21.40
N LEU A 17 9.43 -27.71 21.33
CA LEU A 17 8.76 -27.18 20.14
C LEU A 17 9.71 -27.09 18.95
N CYS A 18 10.93 -26.60 19.15
CA CYS A 18 11.94 -26.52 18.11
C CYS A 18 12.28 -27.91 17.53
N ARG A 19 12.41 -28.92 18.39
CA ARG A 19 12.60 -30.33 17.96
C ARG A 19 11.38 -30.89 17.25
N LYS A 20 10.17 -30.68 17.80
CA LYS A 20 8.90 -31.18 17.24
C LYS A 20 8.59 -30.60 15.86
N HIS A 21 8.87 -29.30 15.66
CA HIS A 21 8.55 -28.59 14.42
C HIS A 21 9.76 -28.47 13.47
N GLY A 22 10.93 -28.98 13.84
CA GLY A 22 12.14 -28.92 13.02
C GLY A 22 12.64 -27.49 12.77
N ILE A 23 12.48 -26.60 13.74
CA ILE A 23 12.89 -25.20 13.65
C ILE A 23 14.02 -24.90 14.64
N SER A 24 14.85 -23.91 14.32
CA SER A 24 15.85 -23.41 15.27
C SER A 24 15.23 -22.48 16.31
N ASP A 25 15.86 -22.37 17.48
CA ASP A 25 15.48 -21.39 18.50
C ASP A 25 15.47 -19.96 17.94
N ALA A 26 16.45 -19.62 17.09
CA ALA A 26 16.53 -18.32 16.44
C ALA A 26 15.28 -18.03 15.57
N THR A 27 14.80 -19.03 14.83
CA THR A 27 13.57 -18.93 14.04
C THR A 27 12.35 -18.71 14.94
N PHE A 28 12.26 -19.45 16.04
CA PHE A 28 11.17 -19.29 17.01
C PHE A 28 11.13 -17.89 17.61
N TYR A 29 12.27 -17.36 18.08
CA TYR A 29 12.32 -16.03 18.68
C TYR A 29 12.05 -14.90 17.67
N ASN A 30 12.46 -15.06 16.41
CA ASN A 30 12.10 -14.11 15.34
C ASN A 30 10.58 -14.11 15.09
N TRP A 31 9.93 -15.29 15.13
CA TRP A 31 8.47 -15.33 15.08
C TRP A 31 7.83 -14.72 16.32
N ARG A 32 8.38 -14.96 17.51
CA ARG A 32 7.87 -14.41 18.77
C ARG A 32 7.97 -12.88 18.80
N SER A 33 9.03 -12.29 18.26
CA SER A 33 9.16 -10.82 18.19
C SER A 33 8.20 -10.19 17.17
N ARG A 34 7.87 -10.90 16.09
CA ARG A 34 7.00 -10.40 15.01
C ARG A 34 5.51 -10.66 15.24
N TYR A 35 5.19 -11.77 15.86
CA TYR A 35 3.82 -12.29 15.97
C TYR A 35 3.43 -12.68 17.39
N GLY A 36 4.29 -12.46 18.39
CA GLY A 36 3.95 -12.71 19.79
C GLY A 36 2.78 -11.84 20.23
N GLY A 37 1.84 -12.43 20.97
CA GLY A 37 0.61 -11.75 21.39
C GLY A 37 -0.43 -11.52 20.28
N MET A 38 -0.15 -11.89 19.03
CA MET A 38 -1.10 -11.79 17.92
C MET A 38 -2.02 -13.02 17.86
N ASP A 39 -3.33 -12.80 17.80
CA ASP A 39 -4.29 -13.89 17.60
C ASP A 39 -4.28 -14.41 16.15
N VAL A 40 -4.67 -15.68 15.97
CA VAL A 40 -4.74 -16.31 14.65
C VAL A 40 -5.77 -15.63 13.75
N SER A 41 -6.89 -15.15 14.32
CA SER A 41 -7.91 -14.40 13.56
C SER A 41 -7.36 -13.07 13.06
N GLU A 42 -6.63 -12.33 13.91
CA GLU A 42 -6.02 -11.06 13.57
C GLU A 42 -4.96 -11.22 12.47
N ALA A 43 -4.12 -12.25 12.57
CA ALA A 43 -3.13 -12.54 11.53
C ALA A 43 -3.76 -12.91 10.18
N ARG A 44 -4.89 -13.63 10.19
CA ARG A 44 -5.65 -13.93 8.95
C ARG A 44 -6.24 -12.68 8.33
N ARG A 45 -6.82 -11.81 9.16
CA ARG A 45 -7.37 -10.53 8.72
C ARG A 45 -6.29 -9.63 8.13
N LEU A 46 -5.14 -9.51 8.80
CA LEU A 46 -3.98 -8.77 8.30
C LEU A 46 -3.55 -9.25 6.92
N ARG A 47 -3.42 -10.57 6.72
CA ARG A 47 -3.08 -11.14 5.41
C ARG A 47 -4.10 -10.81 4.32
N GLN A 48 -5.39 -10.93 4.62
CA GLN A 48 -6.44 -10.57 3.66
C GLN A 48 -6.37 -9.09 3.28
N LEU A 49 -6.21 -8.21 4.26
CA LEU A 49 -6.08 -6.77 4.01
C LEU A 49 -4.82 -6.44 3.21
N GLU A 50 -3.70 -7.12 3.46
CA GLU A 50 -2.47 -6.96 2.67
C GLU A 50 -2.67 -7.39 1.22
N GLU A 51 -3.33 -8.54 0.98
CA GLU A 51 -3.65 -9.05 -0.36
C GLU A 51 -4.59 -8.12 -1.12
N GLU A 52 -5.66 -7.65 -0.46
CA GLU A 52 -6.60 -6.68 -1.01
C GLU A 52 -5.89 -5.36 -1.35
N ASN A 53 -5.07 -4.85 -0.44
CA ASN A 53 -4.32 -3.62 -0.67
C ASN A 53 -3.35 -3.74 -1.85
N GLN A 54 -2.67 -4.89 -1.99
CA GLN A 54 -1.82 -5.17 -3.15
C GLN A 54 -2.63 -5.20 -4.45
N ARG A 55 -3.79 -5.87 -4.44
CA ARG A 55 -4.69 -5.93 -5.61
C ARG A 55 -5.19 -4.54 -5.99
N LEU A 56 -5.63 -3.74 -5.01
CA LEU A 56 -6.10 -2.37 -5.23
C LEU A 56 -5.00 -1.47 -5.78
N LYS A 57 -3.78 -1.55 -5.24
CA LYS A 57 -2.63 -0.79 -5.75
C LYS A 57 -2.33 -1.10 -7.22
N ARG A 58 -2.43 -2.37 -7.62
CA ARG A 58 -2.27 -2.78 -9.04
C ARG A 58 -3.35 -2.16 -9.91
N LEU A 59 -4.62 -2.33 -9.53
CA LEU A 59 -5.74 -1.76 -10.29
C LEU A 59 -5.64 -0.25 -10.44
N VAL A 60 -5.27 0.48 -9.38
CA VAL A 60 -5.09 1.93 -9.42
C VAL A 60 -3.93 2.32 -10.34
N ALA A 61 -2.83 1.56 -10.33
CA ALA A 61 -1.70 1.80 -11.24
C ALA A 61 -2.10 1.58 -12.69
N ASP A 62 -2.80 0.48 -13.00
CA ASP A 62 -3.29 0.16 -14.34
C ASP A 62 -4.24 1.25 -14.84
N GLN A 63 -5.22 1.65 -14.02
CA GLN A 63 -6.13 2.75 -14.34
C GLN A 63 -5.40 4.08 -14.55
N ALA A 64 -4.38 4.39 -13.75
CA ALA A 64 -3.60 5.60 -13.91
C ALA A 64 -2.86 5.62 -15.26
N LEU A 65 -2.33 4.47 -15.70
CA LEU A 65 -1.72 4.33 -17.02
C LEU A 65 -2.75 4.52 -18.14
N ASP A 66 -3.91 3.88 -18.04
CA ASP A 66 -4.99 4.04 -19.02
C ASP A 66 -5.43 5.49 -19.15
N ILE A 67 -5.60 6.19 -18.02
CA ILE A 67 -5.94 7.62 -18.00
C ILE A 67 -4.85 8.45 -18.69
N GLN A 68 -3.57 8.14 -18.50
CA GLN A 68 -2.47 8.83 -19.17
C GLN A 68 -2.51 8.61 -20.68
N VAL A 69 -2.67 7.36 -21.12
CA VAL A 69 -2.77 7.01 -22.55
C VAL A 69 -3.96 7.72 -23.19
N LEU A 70 -5.12 7.72 -22.55
CA LEU A 70 -6.31 8.40 -23.07
C LEU A 70 -6.09 9.92 -23.19
N LYS A 71 -5.44 10.56 -22.21
CA LYS A 71 -5.10 11.97 -22.27
C LYS A 71 -4.10 12.27 -23.38
N ASP A 72 -3.12 11.43 -23.61
CA ASP A 72 -2.13 11.60 -24.67
C ASP A 72 -2.75 11.44 -26.07
N VAL A 73 -3.64 10.47 -26.25
CA VAL A 73 -4.37 10.26 -27.51
C VAL A 73 -5.31 11.45 -27.78
N LEU A 74 -6.07 11.89 -26.79
CA LEU A 74 -6.94 13.06 -26.91
C LEU A 74 -6.13 14.33 -27.20
N GLY A 75 -5.06 14.58 -26.44
CA GLY A 75 -4.16 15.71 -26.67
C GLY A 75 -3.55 15.70 -28.07
N LYS A 76 -3.18 14.52 -28.60
CA LYS A 76 -2.65 14.36 -29.95
C LYS A 76 -3.72 14.55 -31.04
N SER A 77 -4.96 14.15 -30.78
CA SER A 77 -6.09 14.40 -31.70
C SER A 77 -6.45 15.89 -31.78
N GLU A 78 -6.44 16.60 -30.64
CA GLU A 78 -6.62 18.05 -30.59
C GLU A 78 -5.47 18.77 -31.33
N PHE A 79 -4.22 18.29 -31.18
CA PHE A 79 -3.06 18.83 -31.90
C PHE A 79 -3.13 18.56 -33.42
N ALA A 80 -3.59 17.39 -33.83
CA ALA A 80 -3.78 17.04 -35.25
C ALA A 80 -4.91 17.82 -35.89
N ARG A 81 -5.95 18.17 -35.12
CA ARG A 81 -7.07 19.02 -35.56
C ARG A 81 -6.68 20.51 -35.64
N ALA A 82 -5.60 20.90 -34.97
CA ALA A 82 -5.08 22.27 -34.90
C ALA A 82 -3.95 22.59 -35.89
N ALA A 83 -3.56 21.68 -36.79
CA ALA A 83 -2.59 21.98 -37.85
C ALA A 83 -3.19 22.91 -38.95
N PRO A 84 -2.39 23.84 -39.52
CA PRO A 84 -2.86 25.22 -39.69
C PRO A 84 -3.47 25.55 -41.06
N GLY A 85 -4.63 26.22 -41.02
CA GLY A 85 -5.20 27.01 -42.12
C GLY A 85 -5.61 28.40 -41.62
N SER A 86 -4.68 29.36 -41.70
CA SER A 86 -4.87 30.83 -41.76
C SER A 86 -6.11 31.47 -41.09
N ARG A 87 -5.92 32.18 -39.96
CA ARG A 87 -6.11 33.66 -39.88
C ARG A 87 -5.79 34.27 -38.50
N ALA A 88 -4.91 35.26 -38.57
CA ALA A 88 -4.62 36.45 -37.75
C ALA A 88 -5.29 36.72 -36.38
N ALA A 89 -4.41 37.13 -35.46
CA ALA A 89 -4.46 38.31 -34.58
C ALA A 89 -5.48 38.39 -33.42
N GLY A 90 -4.93 38.56 -32.21
CA GLY A 90 -5.65 39.03 -31.02
C GLY A 90 -4.81 38.84 -29.75
N ASP A 91 -4.16 39.92 -29.32
CA ASP A 91 -3.42 40.05 -28.06
C ASP A 91 -4.23 39.60 -26.84
N GLY A 92 -3.57 38.90 -25.91
CA GLY A 92 -4.17 38.48 -24.64
C GLY A 92 -3.11 38.03 -23.65
N ALA A 93 -2.65 38.97 -22.83
CA ALA A 93 -1.57 38.83 -21.88
C ALA A 93 -1.69 37.62 -20.93
N ALA A 94 -0.53 37.01 -20.70
CA ALA A 94 -0.22 36.00 -19.69
C ALA A 94 -0.78 36.33 -18.31
N ARG A 95 -1.35 35.32 -17.61
CA ARG A 95 -1.61 35.16 -16.14
C ARG A 95 -2.47 33.88 -16.00
N LEU A 96 -2.25 32.85 -15.18
CA LEU A 96 -1.38 32.50 -14.05
C LEU A 96 -1.40 30.96 -13.98
N PHE A 97 -0.29 30.29 -13.69
CA PHE A 97 -0.26 29.14 -12.76
C PHE A 97 1.22 28.74 -12.56
N GLY A 98 1.93 29.63 -11.88
CA GLY A 98 3.12 29.26 -11.12
C GLY A 98 2.74 29.30 -9.64
N ALA A 99 2.60 28.13 -9.02
CA ALA A 99 2.73 28.00 -7.57
C ALA A 99 3.55 26.74 -7.28
N PRO A 100 4.80 26.87 -6.81
CA PRO A 100 5.55 25.73 -6.30
C PRO A 100 5.09 25.45 -4.86
N GLY A 101 4.85 24.17 -4.52
CA GLY A 101 4.81 23.77 -3.10
C GLY A 101 3.57 23.06 -2.58
N VAL A 102 2.74 22.42 -3.41
CA VAL A 102 1.70 21.52 -2.88
C VAL A 102 2.33 20.17 -2.55
N ARG A 103 2.82 20.01 -1.32
CA ARG A 103 3.14 18.70 -0.75
C ARG A 103 1.82 17.97 -0.57
N ALA A 104 1.58 16.90 -1.34
CA ALA A 104 0.40 16.06 -1.16
C ALA A 104 0.38 15.51 0.28
N ARG A 105 -0.54 16.01 1.10
CA ARG A 105 -0.82 15.47 2.43
C ARG A 105 -1.69 14.24 2.23
N TRP A 106 -1.08 13.06 2.32
CA TRP A 106 -1.84 11.82 2.51
C TRP A 106 -2.64 11.94 3.81
N PRO A 107 -3.95 11.64 3.82
CA PRO A 107 -4.69 11.60 5.07
C PRO A 107 -4.17 10.41 5.87
N GLU A 108 -3.65 10.67 7.07
CA GLU A 108 -3.40 9.63 8.07
C GLU A 108 -4.74 8.93 8.33
N SER A 109 -4.75 7.60 8.16
CA SER A 109 -5.91 6.76 8.47
C SER A 109 -6.32 6.94 9.93
N PRO A 110 -7.61 7.19 10.23
CA PRO A 110 -8.04 7.24 11.61
C PRO A 110 -8.04 5.82 12.20
N ASP A 111 -7.30 5.70 13.30
CA ASP A 111 -7.44 4.73 14.38
C ASP A 111 -7.02 3.28 14.13
N VAL A 112 -5.76 2.99 14.48
CA VAL A 112 -5.39 1.69 15.06
C VAL A 112 -5.50 1.85 16.58
N PRO A 113 -6.45 1.19 17.26
CA PRO A 113 -6.54 1.29 18.71
C PRO A 113 -5.29 0.68 19.35
N THR A 114 -4.46 1.51 19.97
CA THR A 114 -3.44 1.04 20.90
C THR A 114 -4.14 0.61 22.19
N ALA A 115 -4.27 -0.70 22.40
CA ALA A 115 -4.66 -1.24 23.69
C ALA A 115 -3.52 -0.97 24.69
N SER A 116 -3.70 0.06 25.53
CA SER A 116 -2.87 0.29 26.70
C SER A 116 -3.28 -0.65 27.81
N ALA A 117 -2.32 -1.44 28.29
CA ALA A 117 -2.43 -2.28 29.46
C ALA A 117 -2.69 -1.47 30.73
N THR A 118 -3.52 -2.02 31.62
CA THR A 118 -3.42 -1.84 33.07
C THR A 118 -3.85 -3.12 33.74
#